data_AF-A0A7V6E0F8-F1
#
_entry.id   AF-A0A7V6E0F8-F1
#
_cell.length_a   1.000
_cell.length_b   1.000
_cell.length_c   1.000
_cell.angle_alpha   90.00
_cell.angle_beta   90.00
_cell.angle_gamma   90.00
#
_symmetry.space_group_name_H-M   'P 1'
#
loop_
_entity.id
_entity.type
_entity.pdbx_description
1 polymer ?
#
loop_
_entity_poly.entity_id
_entity_poly.type
_entity_poly.pdbx_seq_one_letter_code
_entity_poly.pdbx_strand_id
1 'polypeptide(L)'
;MRLFYLEVCCPNPKCGKSLLDEDHPVRNKPSLYLIVDKEGVRGEIFLSAFYDDYKCIEPDEPNLLPGDVVRFFCPHCGDELPIIDTCYCKAPRVRLDAKNAGNLKICTRKGCKFHSLEFNRSEDLNAFIEKMKGSC
;
A
#
# COMPACT_ATOMS: atom_id res chain seq x y z
N MET A 1 20.13 7.32 0.10
CA MET A 1 19.21 6.42 -0.62
C MET A 1 17.98 7.21 -1.00
N ARG A 2 17.62 7.27 -2.28
CA ARG A 2 16.47 8.04 -2.75
C ARG A 2 15.22 7.19 -2.55
N LEU A 3 14.27 7.68 -1.75
CA LEU A 3 13.00 7.01 -1.55
C LEU A 3 12.05 7.40 -2.69
N PHE A 4 11.40 6.41 -3.29
CA PHE A 4 10.45 6.65 -4.38
C PHE A 4 9.04 6.79 -3.82
N TYR A 5 8.40 7.94 -4.04
CA TYR A 5 7.06 8.22 -3.55
C TYR A 5 6.00 7.65 -4.49
N LEU A 6 5.03 6.90 -3.97
CA LEU A 6 3.98 6.24 -4.75
C LEU A 6 2.68 7.02 -4.71
N GLU A 7 2.10 7.25 -5.89
CA GLU A 7 0.75 7.78 -6.03
C GLU A 7 -0.26 6.63 -6.07
N VAL A 8 -0.74 6.23 -4.89
CA VAL A 8 -1.55 5.01 -4.72
C VAL A 8 -3.04 5.33 -4.77
N CYS A 9 -3.81 4.51 -5.47
CA CYS A 9 -5.25 4.63 -5.64
C CYS A 9 -5.96 3.30 -5.36
N CYS A 10 -7.26 3.40 -5.07
CA CYS A 10 -8.12 2.26 -4.89
C CYS A 10 -8.20 1.43 -6.18
N PRO A 11 -7.93 0.11 -6.13
CA PRO A 11 -7.95 -0.75 -7.31
C PRO A 11 -9.36 -1.11 -7.80
N ASN A 12 -10.42 -0.73 -7.07
CA ASN A 12 -11.79 -0.89 -7.54
C ASN A 12 -12.08 0.15 -8.64
N PRO A 13 -12.39 -0.26 -9.89
CA PRO A 13 -12.68 0.67 -10.99
C PRO A 13 -13.88 1.60 -10.74
N LYS A 14 -14.82 1.20 -9.87
CA LYS A 14 -15.96 2.05 -9.48
C LYS A 14 -15.57 3.14 -8.46
N CYS A 15 -14.43 2.99 -7.79
CA CYS A 15 -13.92 3.94 -6.81
C CYS A 15 -12.76 4.77 -7.40
N GLY A 16 -11.62 4.14 -7.69
CA GLY A 16 -10.44 4.78 -8.31
C GLY A 16 -9.84 5.98 -7.56
N LYS A 17 -10.33 6.30 -6.36
CA LYS A 17 -9.89 7.46 -5.58
C LYS A 17 -8.46 7.27 -5.08
N SER A 18 -7.75 8.39 -4.92
CA SER A 18 -6.46 8.42 -4.23
C SER A 18 -6.62 7.81 -2.84
N LEU A 19 -5.66 7.00 -2.41
CA LEU A 19 -5.57 6.49 -1.04
C LEU A 19 -4.54 7.28 -0.23
N LEU A 20 -4.08 8.41 -0.75
CA LEU A 20 -3.17 9.30 -0.05
C LEU A 20 -3.94 10.27 0.85
N ASP A 21 -3.48 10.40 2.09
CA ASP A 21 -4.02 11.28 3.12
C ASP A 21 -3.03 12.38 3.49
N GLU A 22 -3.46 13.62 3.36
CA GLU A 22 -2.64 14.83 3.62
C GLU A 22 -2.61 15.20 5.12
N ASP A 23 -3.63 14.80 5.87
CA ASP A 23 -3.83 15.22 7.26
C ASP A 23 -2.96 14.40 8.24
N HIS A 24 -2.60 13.16 7.88
CA HIS A 24 -1.79 12.25 8.68
C HIS A 24 -0.48 11.88 7.97
N PRO A 25 0.45 12.84 7.77
CA PRO A 25 1.64 12.60 6.98
C PRO A 25 2.61 11.62 7.65
N VAL A 26 3.19 10.71 6.86
CA VAL A 26 4.30 9.86 7.26
C VAL A 26 5.55 10.31 6.50
N ARG A 27 6.63 10.63 7.23
CA ARG A 27 7.84 11.26 6.68
C ARG A 27 7.59 12.58 5.93
N ASN A 28 6.72 13.44 6.48
CA ASN A 28 6.39 14.76 5.90
C ASN A 28 5.83 14.67 4.47
N LYS A 29 5.19 13.55 4.13
CA LYS A 29 4.48 13.34 2.89
C LYS A 29 3.13 12.68 3.16
N PRO A 30 2.15 12.85 2.27
CA PRO A 30 0.86 12.21 2.42
C PRO A 30 1.03 10.71 2.54
N SER A 31 0.36 10.12 3.53
CA SER A 31 0.46 8.70 3.87
C SER A 31 -0.54 7.88 3.07
N LEU A 32 -0.30 6.58 2.91
CA LEU A 32 -1.27 5.64 2.37
C LEU A 32 -2.28 5.28 3.47
N TYR A 33 -3.50 5.80 3.37
CA TYR A 33 -4.58 5.58 4.31
C TYR A 33 -5.45 4.39 3.89
N LEU A 34 -5.59 3.43 4.80
CA LEU A 34 -6.38 2.21 4.65
C LEU A 34 -7.18 1.95 5.93
N ILE A 35 -8.25 1.17 5.80
CA ILE A 35 -8.90 0.56 6.95
C ILE A 35 -8.34 -0.86 7.12
N VAL A 36 -7.96 -1.22 8.34
CA VAL A 36 -7.59 -2.59 8.72
C VAL A 36 -8.73 -3.25 9.45
N ASP A 37 -8.84 -4.57 9.28
CA ASP A 37 -9.73 -5.42 10.08
C ASP A 37 -8.93 -6.60 10.61
N LYS A 38 -8.94 -6.77 11.94
CA LYS A 38 -8.44 -7.95 12.63
C LYS A 38 -9.59 -8.54 13.41
N GLU A 39 -10.02 -9.73 12.99
CA GLU A 39 -11.08 -10.50 13.67
C GLU A 39 -12.39 -9.72 13.85
N GLY A 40 -12.74 -8.87 12.87
CA GLY A 40 -13.95 -8.04 12.89
C GLY A 40 -13.81 -6.70 13.63
N VAL A 41 -12.68 -6.43 14.27
CA VAL A 41 -12.36 -5.13 14.86
C VAL A 41 -11.64 -4.29 13.81
N ARG A 42 -12.16 -3.08 13.55
CA ARG A 42 -11.64 -2.20 12.51
C ARG A 42 -10.91 -0.99 13.08
N GLY A 43 -9.86 -0.59 12.37
CA GLY A 43 -9.06 0.59 12.69
C GLY A 43 -8.54 1.28 11.44
N GLU A 44 -8.08 2.51 11.62
CA GLU A 44 -7.45 3.30 10.56
C GLU A 44 -5.93 3.12 10.62
N ILE A 45 -5.31 2.83 9.48
CA ILE A 45 -3.85 2.73 9.39
C ILE A 45 -3.33 3.69 8.33
N PHE A 46 -2.19 4.32 8.63
CA PHE A 46 -1.52 5.24 7.72
C PHE A 46 -0.11 4.74 7.46
N LEU A 47 0.12 4.17 6.29
CA LEU A 47 1.41 3.62 5.88
C LEU A 47 2.25 4.68 5.17
N SER A 48 3.57 4.55 5.22
CA SER A 48 4.41 5.34 4.32
C SER A 48 4.08 5.03 2.86
N ALA A 49 3.90 6.06 2.04
CA ALA A 49 3.76 5.91 0.59
C ALA A 49 5.12 5.86 -0.14
N PHE A 50 6.23 5.90 0.59
CA PHE A 50 7.55 5.66 0.01
C PHE A 50 7.80 4.16 -0.16
N TYR A 51 8.23 3.75 -1.35
CA TYR A 51 8.68 2.39 -1.60
C TYR A 51 9.89 2.05 -0.72
N ASP A 52 9.89 0.86 -0.12
CA ASP A 52 10.88 0.38 0.85
C ASP A 52 10.96 1.17 2.18
N ASP A 53 9.87 1.84 2.57
CA ASP A 53 9.74 2.46 3.89
C ASP A 53 8.58 1.85 4.70
N TYR A 54 8.90 1.36 5.90
CA TYR A 54 7.98 0.59 6.73
C TYR A 54 7.41 1.38 7.91
N LYS A 55 7.59 2.71 7.93
CA LYS A 55 6.97 3.56 8.94
C LYS A 55 5.45 3.60 8.73
N CYS A 56 4.72 3.63 9.82
CA CYS A 56 3.27 3.79 9.82
C CYS A 56 2.79 4.45 11.10
N ILE A 57 1.59 5.01 11.06
CA ILE A 57 0.76 5.30 12.22
C ILE A 57 -0.19 4.11 12.35
N GLU A 58 -0.09 3.38 13.46
CA GLU A 58 -0.94 2.22 13.75
C GLU A 58 -2.34 2.70 14.19
N PRO A 59 -3.37 1.86 14.02
CA PRO A 59 -4.66 2.12 14.64
C PRO A 59 -4.57 2.06 16.17
N ASP A 60 -5.45 2.80 16.86
CA ASP A 60 -5.64 2.66 18.32
C ASP A 60 -6.21 1.27 18.67
N GLU A 61 -7.16 0.79 17.87
CA GLU A 61 -7.71 -0.56 17.89
C GLU A 61 -7.98 -1.02 16.45
N PRO A 62 -7.79 -2.30 16.11
CA PRO A 62 -7.29 -3.38 16.96
C PRO A 62 -5.79 -3.26 17.23
N ASN A 63 -5.35 -3.73 18.40
CA ASN A 63 -3.91 -3.92 18.64
C ASN A 63 -3.30 -4.91 17.63
N LEU A 64 -2.37 -4.43 16.81
CA LEU A 64 -1.66 -5.19 15.79
C LEU A 64 -0.29 -5.66 16.31
N LEU A 65 -0.17 -6.95 16.58
CA LEU A 65 1.07 -7.59 17.01
C LEU A 65 1.89 -8.09 15.81
N PRO A 66 3.22 -8.18 15.94
CA PRO A 66 4.05 -8.80 14.91
C PRO A 66 3.56 -10.21 14.55
N GLY A 67 3.35 -10.46 13.25
CA GLY A 67 2.87 -11.74 12.75
C GLY A 67 1.35 -11.82 12.53
N ASP A 68 0.57 -10.88 13.05
CA ASP A 68 -0.88 -10.80 12.78
C ASP A 68 -1.15 -10.68 11.28
N VAL A 69 -2.24 -11.30 10.82
CA VAL A 69 -2.73 -11.21 9.45
C VAL A 69 -4.04 -10.42 9.47
N VAL A 70 -4.08 -9.31 8.73
CA VAL A 70 -5.23 -8.41 8.68
C VAL A 70 -5.87 -8.38 7.30
N ARG A 71 -7.11 -7.92 7.23
CA ARG A 71 -7.74 -7.54 5.96
C ARG A 71 -7.59 -6.04 5.77
N PHE A 72 -7.41 -5.60 4.53
CA PHE A 72 -7.31 -4.18 4.19
C PHE A 72 -8.52 -3.75 3.36
N PHE A 73 -9.03 -2.56 3.60
CA PHE A 73 -10.16 -1.99 2.88
C PHE A 73 -9.86 -0.56 2.44
N CYS A 74 -10.51 -0.17 1.35
CA CYS A 74 -10.52 1.21 0.89
C CYS A 74 -11.37 2.08 1.84
N PRO A 75 -10.84 3.19 2.39
CA PRO A 75 -11.59 4.08 3.26
C PRO A 75 -12.71 4.84 2.53
N HIS A 76 -12.68 4.91 1.21
CA HIS A 76 -13.65 5.68 0.43
C HIS A 76 -14.86 4.89 -0.05
N CYS A 77 -14.68 3.61 -0.40
CA CYS A 77 -15.79 2.76 -0.87
C CYS A 77 -16.12 1.62 0.09
N GLY A 78 -15.26 1.35 1.08
CA GLY A 78 -15.46 0.28 2.05
C GLY A 78 -15.19 -1.13 1.51
N ASP A 79 -14.82 -1.27 0.23
CA ASP A 79 -14.49 -2.58 -0.35
C ASP A 79 -13.16 -3.10 0.16
N GLU A 80 -13.11 -4.42 0.36
CA GLU A 80 -11.86 -5.12 0.67
C GLU A 80 -10.91 -5.05 -0.52
N LEU A 81 -9.64 -4.80 -0.23
CA LEU A 81 -8.60 -4.82 -1.26
C LEU A 81 -8.43 -6.25 -1.80
N PRO A 82 -8.32 -6.42 -3.12
CA PRO A 82 -8.30 -7.75 -3.73
C PRO A 82 -7.05 -8.52 -3.35
N ILE A 83 -7.24 -9.71 -2.80
CA ILE A 83 -6.18 -10.71 -2.62
C ILE A 83 -5.86 -11.30 -3.99
N ILE A 84 -4.57 -11.33 -4.33
CA ILE A 84 -4.09 -11.67 -5.67
C ILE A 84 -3.18 -12.90 -5.70
N ASP A 85 -2.43 -13.12 -4.62
CA ASP A 85 -1.51 -14.24 -4.47
C ASP A 85 -1.08 -14.38 -3.01
N THR A 86 -0.18 -15.33 -2.77
CA THR A 86 0.39 -15.63 -1.46
C THR A 86 1.81 -15.10 -1.37
N CYS A 87 2.12 -14.38 -0.30
CA CYS A 87 3.46 -13.87 0.01
C CYS A 87 4.44 -15.03 0.27
N TYR A 88 5.75 -14.76 0.17
CA TYR A 88 6.80 -15.67 0.61
C TYR A 88 6.61 -16.12 2.07
N CYS A 89 6.12 -15.23 2.95
CA CYS A 89 5.78 -15.54 4.35
C CYS A 89 4.44 -16.30 4.55
N LYS A 90 3.86 -16.79 3.45
CA LYS A 90 2.61 -17.55 3.40
C LYS A 90 1.32 -16.80 3.76
N ALA A 91 1.40 -15.50 4.06
CA ALA A 91 0.21 -14.66 4.22
C ALA A 91 -0.30 -14.13 2.87
N PRO A 92 -1.59 -13.80 2.75
CA PRO A 92 -2.14 -13.16 1.55
C PRO A 92 -1.43 -11.84 1.19
N ARG A 93 -1.34 -11.51 -0.10
CA ARG A 93 -1.02 -10.16 -0.56
C ARG A 93 -2.22 -9.50 -1.22
N VAL A 94 -2.40 -8.22 -0.93
CA VAL A 94 -3.42 -7.38 -1.58
C VAL A 94 -2.78 -6.52 -2.66
N ARG A 95 -3.56 -6.19 -3.69
CA ARG A 95 -3.16 -5.28 -4.78
C ARG A 95 -3.71 -3.87 -4.55
N LEU A 96 -2.92 -2.88 -4.90
CA LEU A 96 -3.23 -1.46 -4.99
C LEU A 96 -2.73 -0.94 -6.34
N ASP A 97 -3.36 0.12 -6.86
CA ASP A 97 -2.94 0.73 -8.13
C ASP A 97 -2.00 1.91 -7.83
N ALA A 98 -0.74 1.84 -8.26
CA ALA A 98 0.22 2.94 -8.18
C ALA A 98 0.30 3.65 -9.54
N LYS A 99 -0.37 4.80 -9.66
CA LYS A 99 -0.48 5.55 -10.92
C LYS A 99 0.87 5.88 -11.58
N ASN A 100 1.91 6.02 -10.78
CA ASN A 100 3.25 6.35 -11.23
C ASN A 100 4.20 5.15 -11.35
N ALA A 101 3.80 3.93 -10.97
CA ALA A 101 4.72 2.78 -10.84
C ALA A 101 4.08 1.38 -11.02
N GLY A 102 2.86 1.27 -11.55
CA GLY A 102 2.21 -0.01 -11.86
C GLY A 102 1.34 -0.55 -10.72
N ASN A 103 1.35 -1.86 -10.50
CA ASN A 103 0.57 -2.49 -9.42
C ASN A 103 1.44 -2.66 -8.18
N LEU A 104 1.05 -2.01 -7.08
CA LEU A 104 1.67 -2.23 -5.78
C LEU A 104 1.04 -3.45 -5.11
N LYS A 105 1.87 -4.38 -4.65
CA LYS A 105 1.44 -5.55 -3.87
C LYS A 105 2.03 -5.49 -2.47
N ILE A 106 1.18 -5.50 -1.46
CA ILE A 106 1.60 -5.48 -0.05
C ILE A 106 1.10 -6.71 0.70
N CYS A 107 1.89 -7.18 1.66
CA CYS A 107 1.52 -8.31 2.50
C CYS A 107 0.55 -7.89 3.59
N THR A 108 -0.43 -8.75 3.87
CA THR A 108 -1.40 -8.61 4.96
C THR A 108 -0.81 -8.90 6.35
N ARG A 109 0.41 -9.43 6.43
CA ARG A 109 1.05 -9.79 7.70
C ARG A 109 1.82 -8.61 8.29
N LYS A 110 1.50 -8.24 9.53
CA LYS A 110 2.25 -7.24 10.29
C LYS A 110 3.71 -7.64 10.45
N GLY A 111 4.61 -6.75 10.07
CA GLY A 111 6.07 -6.96 10.13
C GLY A 111 6.66 -7.68 8.91
N CYS A 112 5.84 -8.10 7.94
CA CYS A 112 6.38 -8.62 6.68
C CYS A 112 6.90 -7.48 5.79
N LYS A 113 8.13 -7.62 5.31
CA LYS A 113 8.80 -6.61 4.48
C LYS A 113 8.72 -6.88 2.97
N PHE A 114 8.16 -8.02 2.57
CA PHE A 114 8.02 -8.40 1.16
C PHE A 114 6.85 -7.65 0.51
N HIS A 115 7.20 -6.65 -0.31
CA HIS A 115 6.30 -5.90 -1.17
C HIS A 115 6.91 -5.84 -2.58
N SER A 116 6.09 -5.62 -3.60
CA SER A 116 6.57 -5.53 -4.99
C SER A 116 5.78 -4.52 -5.81
N LEU A 117 6.46 -3.90 -6.76
CA LEU A 117 5.84 -3.18 -7.88
C LEU A 117 5.86 -4.11 -9.10
N GLU A 118 4.70 -4.31 -9.71
CA GLU A 118 4.55 -5.14 -10.90
C GLU A 118 4.03 -4.35 -12.09
N PHE A 119 4.68 -4.56 -13.23
CA PHE A 119 4.37 -3.92 -14.50
C PHE A 119 3.92 -4.99 -15.49
N ASN A 120 2.83 -4.73 -16.20
CA ASN A 120 2.30 -5.68 -17.18
C ASN A 120 2.95 -5.52 -18.55
N ARG A 121 3.54 -4.36 -18.84
CA ARG A 121 4.12 -4.01 -20.13
C ARG A 121 5.53 -3.43 -19.97
N SER A 122 6.41 -3.73 -20.91
CA SER A 122 7.76 -3.15 -20.98
C SER A 122 7.74 -1.63 -21.08
N GLU A 123 6.73 -1.04 -21.72
CA GLU A 123 6.60 0.40 -21.85
C GLU A 123 6.38 1.07 -20.49
N ASP A 124 5.55 0.47 -19.63
CA ASP A 124 5.28 0.98 -18.28
C ASP A 124 6.53 0.92 -17.41
N LEU A 125 7.27 -0.19 -17.49
CA LEU A 125 8.55 -0.36 -16.80
C LEU A 125 9.59 0.66 -17.27
N ASN A 126 9.72 0.86 -18.59
CA ASN A 126 10.65 1.84 -19.15
C ASN A 126 10.27 3.27 -18.72
N ALA A 127 8.99 3.63 -18.75
CA ALA A 127 8.53 4.93 -18.28
C ALA A 127 8.84 5.18 -16.80
N PHE A 128 8.70 4.14 -15.96
CA PHE A 128 9.10 4.19 -14.56
C PHE A 128 10.62 4.39 -14.39
N ILE A 129 11.44 3.63 -15.12
CA ILE A 129 12.90 3.74 -15.09
C ILE A 129 13.37 5.14 -15.52
N GLU A 130 12.80 5.72 -16.57
CA GLU A 130 13.17 7.06 -17.03
C GLU A 130 12.81 8.15 -16.01
N LYS A 131 11.65 8.06 -15.34
CA LYS A 131 11.30 8.96 -14.22
C LYS A 131 12.30 8.88 -13.08
N MET A 132 12.82 7.68 -12.79
CA MET A 132 13.85 7.46 -11.78
C MET A 132 15.21 8.07 -12.16
N LYS A 133 15.56 8.08 -13.46
CA LYS A 133 16.80 8.68 -13.98
C LYS A 133 16.74 10.21 -14.04
N GLY A 134 15.61 10.79 -14.44
CA GLY A 134 15.42 12.23 -14.63
C GLY A 134 15.38 13.06 -13.35
N SER A 135 15.62 12.44 -12.20
CA SER A 135 15.70 13.14 -10.92
C SER A 135 17.14 13.54 -10.54
N CYS A 136 18.16 13.23 -11.35
CA CYS A 136 19.56 13.63 -11.11
C CYS A 136 19.76 15.14 -11.11
#